data_AF-A0A2G6K863-F1
#
_entry.id   AF-A0A2G6K863-F1
#
_cell.length_a   1.000
_cell.length_b   1.000
_cell.length_c   1.000
_cell.angle_alpha   90.00
_cell.angle_beta   90.00
_cell.angle_gamma   90.00
#
_symmetry.space_group_name_H-M   'P 1'
#
loop_
_entity.id
_entity.type
_entity.pdbx_description
1 polymer ?
#
loop_
_entity_poly.entity_id
_entity_poly.type
_entity_poly.pdbx_seq_one_letter_code
_entity_poly.pdbx_strand_id
1 'polypeptide(L)'
;GLGAGDYTITLTNLPDGVEATADPDGGADNTSSLTLSGGGVDLDQDFGYTGTGSIGDTIWNDLNGDGVQNPGESGIDGVTVTLTADVNGDGVPDVFTTQTGPDGSYLFDNLPAGTFEITVDPNDLPAGMVQTADPDGTNDNTTTVSLTAGEDNLDQDFGYRQSGAIGDIVWFDIDGDGVQDSGELGISGVTVTLNGPGGVTETATTNADGWYLFTGLDAGDYTITLTNLPDGVEATADPDGGADNTSSLTLGTDEVNLNQDFGYTGAGSVGDTIWNDLNGDGVQDPGESGLAGVAVTITGDLDGDGDASDTLTVTTDPNGNYIFDNLLPGDYTITVDPTNLPPGMEVTGDPDG
;
A
#
# COMPACT_ATOMS: atom_id res chain seq x y z
N GLY A 1 -53.42 31.63 0.08
CA GLY A 1 -52.42 32.64 0.48
C GLY A 1 -52.87 33.24 1.78
N LEU A 2 -51.92 33.48 2.68
CA LEU A 2 -52.17 34.21 3.92
C LEU A 2 -52.63 35.66 3.60
N GLY A 3 -53.40 36.28 4.50
CA GLY A 3 -53.87 37.65 4.34
C GLY A 3 -52.78 38.68 4.63
N ALA A 4 -53.06 39.97 4.45
CA ALA A 4 -52.18 41.00 5.01
C ALA A 4 -52.27 40.95 6.55
N GLY A 5 -51.13 41.05 7.24
CA GLY A 5 -51.08 40.99 8.70
C GLY A 5 -49.71 40.65 9.26
N ASP A 6 -49.64 40.60 10.59
CA ASP A 6 -48.46 40.18 11.33
C ASP A 6 -48.51 38.68 11.58
N TYR A 7 -47.38 38.01 11.33
CA TYR A 7 -47.20 36.58 11.46
C TYR A 7 -45.99 36.30 12.34
N THR A 8 -46.08 35.20 13.08
CA THR A 8 -44.94 34.62 13.78
C THR A 8 -44.72 33.22 13.23
N ILE A 9 -43.50 32.94 12.83
CA ILE A 9 -43.03 31.60 12.49
C ILE A 9 -42.40 31.05 13.77
N THR A 10 -42.74 29.81 14.12
CA THR A 10 -42.14 29.13 15.28
C THR A 10 -41.67 27.77 14.83
N LEU A 11 -40.38 27.50 15.01
CA LEU A 11 -39.83 26.18 14.79
C LEU A 11 -40.11 25.30 16.01
N THR A 12 -40.56 24.08 15.74
CA THR A 12 -40.87 23.05 16.73
C THR A 12 -40.28 21.74 16.28
N ASN A 13 -39.92 20.86 17.21
CA ASN A 13 -39.27 19.56 16.95
C ASN A 13 -37.86 19.68 16.35
N LEU A 14 -37.08 20.64 16.84
CA LEU A 14 -35.64 20.66 16.56
C LEU A 14 -34.97 19.47 17.28
N PRO A 15 -33.87 18.93 16.75
CA PRO A 15 -33.04 17.98 17.46
C PRO A 15 -32.63 18.51 18.84
N ASP A 16 -32.49 17.63 19.82
CA ASP A 16 -31.98 18.04 21.13
C ASP A 16 -30.52 18.52 21.00
N GLY A 17 -30.11 19.48 21.83
CA GLY A 17 -28.73 19.98 21.85
C GLY A 17 -28.36 20.89 20.69
N VAL A 18 -29.32 21.53 20.01
CA VAL A 18 -29.05 22.63 19.07
C VAL A 18 -29.38 23.99 19.67
N GLU A 19 -28.63 25.01 19.24
CA GLU A 19 -28.89 26.42 19.56
C GLU A 19 -28.99 27.26 18.29
N ALA A 20 -29.84 28.30 18.34
CA ALA A 20 -30.06 29.20 17.21
C ALA A 20 -28.85 30.12 16.98
N THR A 21 -28.36 30.18 15.74
CA THR A 21 -27.22 31.02 15.33
C THR A 21 -27.61 32.14 14.38
N ALA A 22 -28.76 32.01 13.70
CA ALA A 22 -29.31 33.03 12.83
C ALA A 22 -30.84 33.01 12.86
N ASP A 23 -31.41 34.21 12.98
CA ASP A 23 -32.84 34.51 12.86
C ASP A 23 -33.02 35.82 12.06
N PRO A 24 -34.02 35.93 11.17
CA PRO A 24 -34.33 37.16 10.42
C PRO A 24 -34.60 38.41 11.26
N ASP A 25 -35.12 38.30 12.48
CA ASP A 25 -35.42 39.44 13.36
C ASP A 25 -34.31 39.74 14.39
N GLY A 26 -33.23 38.94 14.37
CA GLY A 26 -32.04 39.11 15.21
C GLY A 26 -32.18 38.54 16.62
N GLY A 27 -33.25 37.80 16.91
CA GLY A 27 -33.35 36.95 18.10
C GLY A 27 -32.40 35.74 18.02
N ALA A 28 -31.93 35.28 19.18
CA ALA A 28 -31.31 33.95 19.30
C ALA A 28 -32.36 32.99 19.87
N ASP A 29 -33.45 32.82 19.14
CA ASP A 29 -34.56 31.95 19.52
C ASP A 29 -35.14 31.22 18.30
N ASN A 30 -36.23 30.48 18.50
CA ASN A 30 -36.84 29.64 17.47
C ASN A 30 -38.03 30.36 16.79
N THR A 31 -38.08 31.69 16.86
CA THR A 31 -39.23 32.48 16.43
C THR A 31 -38.87 33.76 15.68
N SER A 32 -39.35 33.86 14.44
CA SER A 32 -39.26 35.11 13.66
C SER A 32 -40.64 35.74 13.51
N SER A 33 -40.68 37.07 13.61
CA SER A 33 -41.90 37.87 13.37
C SER A 33 -41.80 38.70 12.09
N LEU A 34 -42.86 38.68 11.26
CA LEU A 34 -42.90 39.40 9.98
C LEU A 34 -44.29 40.01 9.67
N THR A 35 -44.32 41.08 8.88
CA THR A 35 -45.56 41.71 8.40
C THR A 35 -45.72 41.54 6.89
N LEU A 36 -46.76 40.82 6.45
CA LEU A 36 -47.07 40.66 5.03
C LEU A 36 -48.04 41.75 4.56
N SER A 37 -47.71 42.38 3.43
CA SER A 37 -48.65 43.20 2.68
C SER A 37 -49.60 42.33 1.83
N GLY A 38 -50.75 42.88 1.40
CA GLY A 38 -51.74 42.12 0.65
C GLY A 38 -51.19 41.61 -0.68
N GLY A 39 -50.99 40.29 -0.79
CA GLY A 39 -50.35 39.65 -1.95
C GLY A 39 -48.81 39.63 -1.90
N GLY A 40 -48.22 40.00 -0.76
CA GLY A 40 -46.78 39.94 -0.52
C GLY A 40 -46.25 38.51 -0.46
N VAL A 41 -45.00 38.36 -0.88
CA VAL A 41 -44.22 37.12 -0.79
C VAL A 41 -42.98 37.46 0.03
N ASP A 42 -42.74 36.69 1.08
CA ASP A 42 -41.54 36.74 1.91
C ASP A 42 -40.92 35.34 1.88
N LEU A 43 -39.70 35.25 1.33
CA LEU A 43 -38.92 34.02 1.21
C LEU A 43 -37.60 34.13 1.99
N ASP A 44 -37.46 35.17 2.82
CA ASP A 44 -36.22 35.48 3.53
C ASP A 44 -36.28 34.96 5.00
N GLN A 45 -37.24 34.09 5.29
CA GLN A 45 -37.47 33.51 6.61
C GLN A 45 -36.57 32.28 6.81
N ASP A 46 -35.27 32.54 6.94
CA ASP A 46 -34.23 31.53 7.08
C ASP A 46 -33.69 31.47 8.51
N PHE A 47 -33.47 30.25 9.03
CA PHE A 47 -32.96 30.02 10.38
C PHE A 47 -31.65 29.22 10.34
N GLY A 48 -30.70 29.56 11.21
CA GLY A 48 -29.44 28.84 11.39
C GLY A 48 -29.38 28.20 12.77
N TYR A 49 -28.83 26.98 12.85
CA TYR A 49 -28.62 26.26 14.10
C TYR A 49 -27.23 25.65 14.14
N THR A 50 -26.72 25.43 15.35
CA THR A 50 -25.46 24.71 15.61
C THR A 50 -25.65 23.76 16.77
N GLY A 51 -24.94 22.63 16.77
CA GLY A 51 -24.94 21.73 17.91
C GLY A 51 -24.14 22.31 19.09
N THR A 52 -24.33 21.73 20.26
CA THR A 52 -23.76 22.24 21.53
C THR A 52 -22.74 21.29 22.16
N GLY A 53 -22.62 20.06 21.65
CA GLY A 53 -21.69 19.07 22.17
C GLY A 53 -20.45 18.92 21.30
N SER A 54 -19.49 18.15 21.81
CA SER A 54 -18.27 17.77 21.11
C SER A 54 -17.86 16.33 21.40
N ILE A 55 -17.15 15.72 20.45
CA ILE A 55 -16.62 14.36 20.53
C ILE A 55 -15.16 14.39 20.10
N GLY A 56 -14.26 13.78 20.86
CA GLY A 56 -12.86 13.62 20.49
C GLY A 56 -12.08 12.81 21.50
N ASP A 57 -10.76 12.79 21.31
CA ASP A 57 -9.69 12.61 22.31
C ASP A 57 -8.40 12.37 21.52
N THR A 58 -7.78 11.18 21.62
CA THR A 58 -6.44 10.93 21.11
C THR A 58 -6.31 9.58 20.39
N ILE A 59 -5.53 9.57 19.32
CA ILE A 59 -4.97 8.35 18.71
C ILE A 59 -3.49 8.26 19.06
N TRP A 60 -3.03 7.19 19.72
CA TRP A 60 -1.65 7.10 20.22
C TRP A 60 -0.92 5.81 19.89
N ASN A 61 0.42 5.89 19.96
CA ASN A 61 1.31 4.75 19.90
C ASN A 61 1.36 4.05 21.26
N ASP A 62 0.56 3.01 21.44
CA ASP A 62 0.62 2.09 22.57
C ASP A 62 1.86 1.19 22.42
N LEU A 63 3.03 1.72 22.78
CA LEU A 63 4.32 1.07 22.55
C LEU A 63 4.43 -0.29 23.23
N ASN A 64 3.72 -0.48 24.34
CA ASN A 64 3.84 -1.68 25.16
C ASN A 64 2.64 -2.64 25.01
N GLY A 65 1.56 -2.21 24.37
CA GLY A 65 0.41 -3.03 24.03
C GLY A 65 -0.52 -3.31 25.22
N ASP A 66 -0.43 -2.53 26.30
CA ASP A 66 -1.27 -2.71 27.50
C ASP A 66 -2.65 -2.05 27.40
N GLY A 67 -2.90 -1.31 26.32
CA GLY A 67 -4.15 -0.62 26.07
C GLY A 67 -4.35 0.62 26.95
N VAL A 68 -3.30 1.11 27.62
CA VAL A 68 -3.35 2.29 28.48
C VAL A 68 -2.36 3.32 27.96
N GLN A 69 -2.79 4.56 27.72
CA GLN A 69 -1.86 5.62 27.34
C GLN A 69 -0.90 5.96 28.49
N ASN A 70 0.37 5.64 28.33
CA ASN A 70 1.44 5.82 29.31
C ASN A 70 2.36 7.01 28.96
N PRO A 71 3.06 7.60 29.94
CA PRO A 71 4.07 8.62 29.65
C PRO A 71 5.17 8.12 28.70
N GLY A 72 5.30 8.79 27.55
CA GLY A 72 6.26 8.43 26.49
C GLY A 72 5.60 7.81 25.26
N GLU A 73 4.33 7.43 25.36
CA GLU A 73 3.51 7.02 24.22
C GLU A 73 2.97 8.27 23.53
N SER A 74 3.50 8.53 22.33
CA SER A 74 3.18 9.74 21.57
C SER A 74 1.95 9.51 20.70
N GLY A 75 1.19 10.57 20.44
CA GLY A 75 0.10 10.52 19.47
C GLY A 75 0.54 10.18 18.04
N ILE A 76 -0.41 9.77 17.21
CA ILE A 76 -0.21 9.49 15.79
C ILE A 76 -0.82 10.63 14.98
N ASP A 77 0.03 11.35 14.24
CA ASP A 77 -0.34 12.54 13.45
C ASP A 77 -0.95 12.17 12.09
N GLY A 78 -1.88 12.98 11.59
CA GLY A 78 -2.40 12.90 10.24
C GLY A 78 -3.35 11.73 9.95
N VAL A 79 -3.86 11.05 10.98
CA VAL A 79 -4.81 9.94 10.83
C VAL A 79 -6.21 10.50 10.59
N THR A 80 -6.86 10.08 9.50
CA THR A 80 -8.25 10.48 9.24
C THR A 80 -9.19 9.78 10.21
N VAL A 81 -10.01 10.58 10.90
CA VAL A 81 -11.12 10.12 11.72
C VAL A 81 -12.42 10.54 11.05
N THR A 82 -13.35 9.60 10.90
CA THR A 82 -14.67 9.80 10.33
C THR A 82 -15.72 9.71 11.42
N LEU A 83 -16.68 10.63 11.43
CA LEU A 83 -17.86 10.61 12.29
C LEU A 83 -19.11 10.54 11.43
N THR A 84 -19.95 9.53 11.66
CA THR A 84 -21.17 9.26 10.90
C THR A 84 -22.40 9.28 11.83
N ALA A 85 -23.42 10.05 11.45
CA ALA A 85 -24.72 10.11 12.13
C ALA A 85 -25.79 10.74 11.24
N ASP A 86 -27.06 10.43 11.46
CA ASP A 86 -28.17 11.19 10.86
C ASP A 86 -28.51 12.39 11.75
N VAL A 87 -27.83 13.52 11.56
CA VAL A 87 -27.94 14.67 12.48
C VAL A 87 -29.18 15.54 12.20
N ASN A 88 -29.76 15.40 11.01
CA ASN A 88 -30.92 16.18 10.56
C ASN A 88 -32.25 15.39 10.62
N GLY A 89 -32.18 14.07 10.83
CA GLY A 89 -33.32 13.18 10.99
C GLY A 89 -34.06 12.84 9.68
N ASP A 90 -33.41 12.99 8.52
CA ASP A 90 -34.01 12.68 7.21
C ASP A 90 -33.86 11.20 6.80
N GLY A 91 -33.17 10.40 7.62
CA GLY A 91 -32.92 8.99 7.39
C GLY A 91 -31.69 8.71 6.51
N VAL A 92 -30.89 9.72 6.19
CA VAL A 92 -29.63 9.61 5.46
C VAL A 92 -28.47 9.94 6.40
N PRO A 93 -27.48 9.06 6.56
CA PRO A 93 -26.31 9.37 7.37
C PRO A 93 -25.51 10.54 6.80
N ASP A 94 -25.23 11.53 7.64
CA ASP A 94 -24.26 12.59 7.42
C ASP A 94 -22.86 12.09 7.82
N VAL A 95 -21.84 12.55 7.09
CA VAL A 95 -20.43 12.13 7.28
C VAL A 95 -19.55 13.35 7.46
N PHE A 96 -18.77 13.35 8.52
CA PHE A 96 -17.80 14.38 8.86
C PHE A 96 -16.42 13.75 8.99
N THR A 97 -15.37 14.47 8.61
CA THR A 97 -14.00 14.00 8.77
C THR A 97 -13.11 15.06 9.40
N THR A 98 -12.13 14.59 10.16
CA THR A 98 -11.03 15.39 10.68
C THR A 98 -9.74 14.58 10.60
N GLN A 99 -8.61 15.21 10.86
CA GLN A 99 -7.33 14.52 11.00
C GLN A 99 -6.76 14.78 12.38
N THR A 100 -6.08 13.79 12.92
CA THR A 100 -5.34 13.95 14.16
C THR A 100 -4.21 14.97 14.00
N GLY A 101 -3.95 15.74 15.06
CA GLY A 101 -2.79 16.62 15.14
C GLY A 101 -1.50 15.90 15.55
N PRO A 102 -0.38 16.64 15.70
CA PRO A 102 0.94 16.07 16.03
C PRO A 102 1.03 15.34 17.36
N ASP A 103 0.09 15.58 18.27
CA ASP A 103 -0.07 14.91 19.55
C ASP A 103 -1.14 13.81 19.53
N GLY A 104 -1.66 13.46 18.35
CA GLY A 104 -2.68 12.45 18.15
C GLY A 104 -4.10 12.96 18.41
N SER A 105 -4.26 14.22 18.82
CA SER A 105 -5.57 14.74 19.21
C SER A 105 -6.48 14.97 18.02
N TYR A 106 -7.78 14.69 18.18
CA TYR A 106 -8.81 15.03 17.21
C TYR A 106 -10.08 15.51 17.91
N LEU A 107 -10.89 16.32 17.22
CA LEU A 107 -12.13 16.88 17.78
C LEU A 107 -13.16 17.13 16.67
N PHE A 108 -14.38 16.68 16.93
CA PHE A 108 -15.60 17.10 16.25
C PHE A 108 -16.38 18.00 17.20
N ASP A 109 -16.54 19.27 16.83
CA ASP A 109 -17.28 20.26 17.61
C ASP A 109 -18.66 20.53 17.00
N ASN A 110 -19.48 21.28 17.74
CA ASN A 110 -20.79 21.77 17.28
C ASN A 110 -21.78 20.65 16.91
N LEU A 111 -21.76 19.55 17.66
CA LEU A 111 -22.61 18.39 17.44
C LEU A 111 -23.94 18.47 18.20
N PRO A 112 -25.09 18.15 17.58
CA PRO A 112 -26.34 17.99 18.31
C PRO A 112 -26.29 16.74 19.20
N ALA A 113 -27.25 16.60 20.11
CA ALA A 113 -27.42 15.36 20.85
C ALA A 113 -27.84 14.24 19.88
N GLY A 114 -27.26 13.04 20.04
CA GLY A 114 -27.48 11.95 19.09
C GLY A 114 -26.56 10.77 19.32
N THR A 115 -26.69 9.75 18.47
CA THR A 115 -25.76 8.62 18.43
C THR A 115 -24.86 8.77 17.22
N PHE A 116 -23.56 8.66 17.45
CA PHE A 116 -22.51 8.85 16.47
C PHE A 116 -21.65 7.59 16.39
N GLU A 117 -21.27 7.22 15.17
CA GLU A 117 -20.25 6.21 14.90
C GLU A 117 -18.95 6.92 14.52
N ILE A 118 -17.86 6.57 15.18
CA ILE A 118 -16.52 7.10 14.94
C ILE A 118 -15.69 5.97 14.33
N THR A 119 -15.01 6.24 13.22
CA THR A 119 -14.15 5.29 12.53
C THR A 119 -12.78 5.91 12.25
N VAL A 120 -11.72 5.21 12.65
CA VAL A 120 -10.34 5.55 12.29
C VAL A 120 -10.01 4.91 10.94
N ASP A 121 -9.42 5.66 10.01
CA ASP A 121 -8.93 5.09 8.74
C ASP A 121 -7.58 4.38 8.97
N PRO A 122 -7.52 3.04 8.90
CA PRO A 122 -6.28 2.31 9.14
C PRO A 122 -5.23 2.52 8.04
N ASN A 123 -5.59 3.06 6.87
CA ASN A 123 -4.64 3.32 5.79
C ASN A 123 -3.75 4.54 6.04
N ASP A 124 -4.17 5.44 6.93
CA ASP A 124 -3.37 6.60 7.34
C ASP A 124 -2.41 6.28 8.49
N LEU A 125 -2.53 5.09 9.10
CA LEU A 125 -1.60 4.64 10.13
C LEU A 125 -0.24 4.24 9.51
N PRO A 126 0.86 4.37 10.26
CA PRO A 126 2.12 3.73 9.88
C PRO A 126 1.94 2.24 9.56
N ALA A 127 2.64 1.76 8.54
CA ALA A 127 2.53 0.38 8.09
C ALA A 127 2.79 -0.62 9.23
N GLY A 128 1.92 -1.62 9.35
CA GLY A 128 2.00 -2.65 10.39
C GLY A 128 1.50 -2.21 11.77
N MET A 129 0.80 -1.09 11.90
CA MET A 129 0.08 -0.78 13.14
C MET A 129 -1.12 -1.72 13.31
N VAL A 130 -1.28 -2.24 14.53
CA VAL A 130 -2.45 -3.00 14.97
C VAL A 130 -3.10 -2.29 16.15
N GLN A 131 -4.43 -2.30 16.19
CA GLN A 131 -5.14 -1.67 17.28
C GLN A 131 -5.04 -2.51 18.56
N THR A 132 -4.59 -1.88 19.63
CA THR A 132 -4.44 -2.48 20.95
C THR A 132 -5.42 -1.91 21.97
N ALA A 133 -5.95 -0.71 21.75
CA ALA A 133 -6.90 -0.06 22.64
C ALA A 133 -8.11 0.53 21.90
N ASP A 134 -9.27 0.27 22.47
CA ASP A 134 -10.51 1.05 22.38
C ASP A 134 -11.22 0.87 23.74
N PRO A 135 -11.06 1.81 24.69
CA PRO A 135 -11.68 1.69 26.01
C PRO A 135 -13.20 1.62 25.99
N ASP A 136 -13.84 2.13 24.93
CA ASP A 136 -15.29 2.31 24.80
C ASP A 136 -15.95 1.29 23.86
N GLY A 137 -15.16 0.48 23.16
CA GLY A 137 -15.63 -0.44 22.14
C GLY A 137 -14.80 -1.72 22.02
N THR A 138 -14.47 -2.06 20.77
CA THR A 138 -13.68 -3.23 20.41
C THR A 138 -12.55 -2.82 19.49
N ASN A 139 -11.50 -3.63 19.39
CA ASN A 139 -10.37 -3.31 18.52
C ASN A 139 -10.70 -3.59 17.03
N ASP A 140 -11.68 -2.87 16.47
CA ASP A 140 -12.13 -2.91 15.07
C ASP A 140 -12.11 -1.53 14.38
N ASN A 141 -11.34 -0.60 14.93
CA ASN A 141 -11.17 0.80 14.51
C ASN A 141 -12.46 1.63 14.55
N THR A 142 -13.51 1.15 15.24
CA THR A 142 -14.81 1.80 15.27
C THR A 142 -15.38 1.82 16.67
N THR A 143 -15.96 2.95 17.08
CA THR A 143 -16.75 3.04 18.31
C THR A 143 -18.07 3.76 18.09
N THR A 144 -19.06 3.46 18.93
CA THR A 144 -20.38 4.11 18.89
C THR A 144 -20.63 4.84 20.21
N VAL A 145 -20.83 6.15 20.12
CA VAL A 145 -21.04 7.02 21.27
C VAL A 145 -22.42 7.68 21.21
N SER A 146 -23.05 7.86 22.37
CA SER A 146 -24.29 8.63 22.49
C SER A 146 -24.00 9.93 23.23
N LEU A 147 -24.16 11.05 22.52
CA LEU A 147 -23.90 12.38 23.02
C LEU A 147 -25.19 13.03 23.55
N THR A 148 -25.15 13.54 24.77
CA THR A 148 -26.24 14.35 25.33
C THR A 148 -26.07 15.83 25.03
N ALA A 149 -27.14 16.63 25.18
CA ALA A 149 -27.11 18.05 24.85
C ALA A 149 -26.08 18.81 25.71
N GLY A 150 -25.13 19.49 25.05
CA GLY A 150 -24.06 20.25 25.69
C GLY A 150 -22.94 19.40 26.30
N GLU A 151 -22.87 18.11 25.97
CA GLU A 151 -21.81 17.22 26.45
C GLU A 151 -20.53 17.38 25.62
N ASP A 152 -19.39 17.49 26.31
CA ASP A 152 -18.06 17.31 25.72
C ASP A 152 -17.57 15.91 26.08
N ASN A 153 -17.67 14.97 25.13
CA ASN A 153 -17.19 13.60 25.30
C ASN A 153 -15.78 13.49 24.73
N LEU A 154 -14.79 13.57 25.61
CA LEU A 154 -13.37 13.50 25.28
C LEU A 154 -12.75 12.21 25.82
N ASP A 155 -13.44 11.08 25.65
CA ASP A 155 -12.98 9.77 26.09
C ASP A 155 -12.78 8.82 24.88
N GLN A 156 -12.94 9.32 23.64
CA GLN A 156 -12.95 8.50 22.43
C GLN A 156 -11.53 8.21 21.94
N ASP A 157 -10.91 7.25 22.62
CA ASP A 157 -9.49 6.92 22.55
C ASP A 157 -9.19 5.72 21.65
N PHE A 158 -8.16 5.81 20.80
CA PHE A 158 -7.66 4.67 20.00
C PHE A 158 -6.15 4.45 20.16
N GLY A 159 -5.77 3.28 20.70
CA GLY A 159 -4.38 2.88 20.88
C GLY A 159 -3.92 1.94 19.79
N TYR A 160 -2.77 2.22 19.18
CA TYR A 160 -2.14 1.41 18.15
C TYR A 160 -0.71 1.06 18.49
N ARG A 161 -0.30 -0.14 18.12
CA ARG A 161 1.06 -0.62 18.33
C ARG A 161 1.65 -1.12 17.03
N GLN A 162 2.92 -0.81 16.79
CA GLN A 162 3.63 -1.41 15.68
C GLN A 162 3.74 -2.92 15.95
N SER A 163 3.16 -3.72 15.07
CA SER A 163 3.31 -5.17 15.11
C SER A 163 4.60 -5.59 14.40
N GLY A 164 5.03 -6.83 14.67
CA GLY A 164 6.13 -7.42 13.94
C GLY A 164 5.79 -7.56 12.45
N ALA A 165 6.82 -7.51 11.63
CA ALA A 165 6.70 -7.70 10.18
C ALA A 165 7.83 -8.60 9.65
N ILE A 166 7.51 -9.40 8.64
CA ILE A 166 8.42 -10.31 7.97
C ILE A 166 8.17 -10.15 6.47
N GLY A 167 9.21 -9.90 5.70
CA GLY A 167 9.10 -9.78 4.25
C GLY A 167 10.45 -9.56 3.61
N ASP A 168 10.41 -9.19 2.34
CA ASP A 168 11.41 -8.52 1.51
C ASP A 168 11.15 -8.94 0.04
N ILE A 169 12.10 -9.56 -0.64
CA ILE A 169 12.07 -9.82 -2.09
C ILE A 169 12.35 -11.26 -2.48
N VAL A 170 11.71 -11.70 -3.56
CA VAL A 170 12.13 -12.85 -4.37
C VAL A 170 12.64 -12.32 -5.71
N TRP A 171 13.87 -12.62 -6.09
CA TRP A 171 14.48 -12.09 -7.32
C TRP A 171 15.13 -13.17 -8.19
N PHE A 172 15.29 -12.83 -9.46
CA PHE A 172 16.01 -13.58 -10.45
C PHE A 172 17.47 -13.13 -10.45
N ASP A 173 18.31 -13.97 -9.86
CA ASP A 173 19.76 -13.82 -9.75
C ASP A 173 20.40 -14.18 -11.10
N ILE A 174 20.68 -13.13 -11.89
CA ILE A 174 21.05 -13.26 -13.30
C ILE A 174 22.44 -13.85 -13.42
N ASP A 175 23.37 -13.49 -12.54
CA ASP A 175 24.75 -13.98 -12.60
C ASP A 175 25.03 -15.17 -11.68
N GLY A 176 24.08 -15.51 -10.81
CA GLY A 176 24.08 -16.70 -9.97
C GLY A 176 24.99 -16.58 -8.75
N ASP A 177 25.32 -15.36 -8.31
CA ASP A 177 26.26 -15.12 -7.22
C ASP A 177 25.63 -15.10 -5.81
N GLY A 178 24.29 -15.14 -5.74
CA GLY A 178 23.50 -15.13 -4.52
C GLY A 178 23.37 -13.75 -3.85
N VAL A 179 23.68 -12.67 -4.54
CA VAL A 179 23.57 -11.29 -4.07
C VAL A 179 22.63 -10.53 -4.98
N GLN A 180 21.66 -9.83 -4.39
CA GLN A 180 20.79 -8.97 -5.19
C GLN A 180 21.56 -7.75 -5.74
N ASP A 181 21.75 -7.73 -7.04
CA ASP A 181 22.47 -6.68 -7.75
C ASP A 181 21.55 -5.69 -8.48
N SER A 182 22.10 -4.51 -8.81
CA SER A 182 21.36 -3.52 -9.58
C SER A 182 21.09 -4.01 -10.99
N GLY A 183 19.82 -4.14 -11.35
CA GLY A 183 19.38 -4.58 -12.68
C GLY A 183 18.88 -6.02 -12.72
N GLU A 184 18.94 -6.73 -11.60
CA GLU A 184 18.27 -8.01 -11.43
C GLU A 184 16.76 -7.83 -11.24
N LEU A 185 15.99 -8.75 -11.80
CA LEU A 185 14.53 -8.68 -11.88
C LEU A 185 13.90 -9.31 -10.63
N GLY A 186 12.75 -8.81 -10.21
CA GLY A 186 11.96 -9.44 -9.15
C GLY A 186 11.05 -10.52 -9.72
N ILE A 187 10.97 -11.69 -9.08
CA ILE A 187 10.09 -12.76 -9.56
C ILE A 187 8.67 -12.54 -9.04
N SER A 188 7.78 -12.14 -9.94
CA SER A 188 6.36 -11.88 -9.66
C SER A 188 5.53 -13.17 -9.56
N GLY A 189 4.43 -13.12 -8.81
CA GLY A 189 3.46 -14.22 -8.75
C GLY A 189 3.87 -15.42 -7.87
N VAL A 190 5.02 -15.37 -7.19
CA VAL A 190 5.46 -16.40 -6.24
C VAL A 190 4.55 -16.37 -5.02
N THR A 191 4.03 -17.52 -4.62
CA THR A 191 3.21 -17.64 -3.41
C THR A 191 4.10 -17.91 -2.20
N VAL A 192 4.16 -16.96 -1.29
CA VAL A 192 4.89 -17.04 -0.03
C VAL A 192 3.93 -17.44 1.08
N THR A 193 4.20 -18.56 1.75
CA THR A 193 3.43 -19.01 2.92
C THR A 193 4.23 -18.81 4.19
N LEU A 194 3.66 -18.09 5.16
CA LEU A 194 4.24 -17.89 6.48
C LEU A 194 3.47 -18.74 7.51
N ASN A 195 4.16 -19.62 8.22
CA ASN A 195 3.59 -20.34 9.37
C ASN A 195 4.26 -19.86 10.66
N GLY A 196 3.45 -19.60 11.70
CA GLY A 196 3.91 -18.99 12.94
C GLY A 196 3.35 -19.62 14.22
N PRO A 197 3.58 -18.96 15.37
CA PRO A 197 3.07 -19.38 16.67
C PRO A 197 1.54 -19.53 16.68
N GLY A 198 1.02 -20.37 17.57
CA GLY A 198 -0.43 -20.54 17.71
C GLY A 198 -1.14 -21.20 16.52
N GLY A 199 -0.39 -21.66 15.50
CA GLY A 199 -0.96 -22.22 14.27
C GLY A 199 -1.36 -21.17 13.25
N VAL A 200 -0.80 -19.96 13.33
CA VAL A 200 -0.94 -18.93 12.30
C VAL A 200 -0.41 -19.46 10.97
N THR A 201 -1.21 -19.28 9.91
CA THR A 201 -0.81 -19.52 8.52
C THR A 201 -1.33 -18.37 7.69
N GLU A 202 -0.40 -17.60 7.12
CA GLU A 202 -0.65 -16.45 6.25
C GLU A 202 -0.06 -16.73 4.86
N THR A 203 -0.62 -16.11 3.82
CA THR A 203 -0.08 -16.23 2.45
C THR A 203 -0.02 -14.86 1.78
N ALA A 204 1.09 -14.58 1.11
CA ALA A 204 1.27 -13.42 0.24
C ALA A 204 1.67 -13.87 -1.16
N THR A 205 1.48 -13.00 -2.15
CA THR A 205 1.98 -13.21 -3.52
C THR A 205 2.93 -12.07 -3.85
N THR A 206 4.10 -12.38 -4.39
CA THR A 206 5.06 -11.35 -4.80
C THR A 206 4.45 -10.45 -5.87
N ASN A 207 4.72 -9.16 -5.76
CA ASN A 207 4.27 -8.17 -6.75
C ASN A 207 5.18 -8.19 -8.01
N ALA A 208 4.91 -7.29 -8.96
CA ALA A 208 5.66 -7.18 -10.22
C ALA A 208 7.17 -6.93 -10.04
N ASP A 209 7.57 -6.40 -8.89
CA ASP A 209 8.97 -6.12 -8.55
C ASP A 209 9.53 -7.18 -7.59
N GLY A 210 8.83 -8.31 -7.36
CA GLY A 210 9.26 -9.43 -6.52
C GLY A 210 9.01 -9.27 -5.01
N TRP A 211 8.42 -8.17 -4.56
CA TRP A 211 8.28 -7.87 -3.11
C TRP A 211 7.09 -8.56 -2.48
N TYR A 212 7.24 -8.95 -1.21
CA TYR A 212 6.19 -9.44 -0.34
C TYR A 212 6.37 -8.95 1.10
N LEU A 213 5.27 -8.84 1.86
CA LEU A 213 5.32 -8.41 3.26
C LEU A 213 4.15 -8.99 4.05
N PHE A 214 4.46 -9.53 5.23
CA PHE A 214 3.52 -9.86 6.28
C PHE A 214 3.66 -8.85 7.41
N THR A 215 2.54 -8.34 7.90
CA THR A 215 2.46 -7.43 9.06
C THR A 215 1.48 -8.00 10.08
N GLY A 216 1.36 -7.41 11.26
CA GLY A 216 0.44 -7.89 12.28
C GLY A 216 1.01 -9.07 13.07
N LEU A 217 2.32 -9.28 13.03
CA LEU A 217 2.93 -10.50 13.57
C LEU A 217 3.32 -10.36 15.03
N ASP A 218 2.95 -11.36 15.82
CA ASP A 218 3.43 -11.50 17.19
C ASP A 218 4.88 -12.01 17.21
N ALA A 219 5.58 -11.77 18.31
CA ALA A 219 6.90 -12.35 18.53
C ALA A 219 6.84 -13.89 18.58
N GLY A 220 7.80 -14.56 17.95
CA GLY A 220 7.93 -16.02 18.01
C GLY A 220 8.63 -16.62 16.81
N ASP A 221 8.57 -17.95 16.72
CA ASP A 221 9.23 -18.70 15.64
C ASP A 221 8.33 -18.80 14.41
N TYR A 222 8.88 -18.46 13.26
CA TYR A 222 8.21 -18.49 11.97
C TYR A 222 8.97 -19.35 10.96
N THR A 223 8.22 -19.88 10.00
CA THR A 223 8.77 -20.55 8.81
C THR A 223 8.13 -19.97 7.56
N ILE A 224 8.93 -19.75 6.54
CA ILE A 224 8.51 -19.31 5.21
C ILE A 224 8.61 -20.49 4.25
N THR A 225 7.70 -20.59 3.30
CA THR A 225 7.76 -21.56 2.20
C THR A 225 7.27 -20.92 0.91
N LEU A 226 8.11 -20.91 -0.12
CA LEU A 226 7.80 -20.41 -1.45
C LEU A 226 7.20 -21.53 -2.30
N THR A 227 6.17 -21.21 -3.04
CA THR A 227 5.54 -22.10 -4.03
C THR A 227 5.18 -21.29 -5.28
N ASN A 228 4.84 -21.96 -6.37
CA ASN A 228 4.61 -21.30 -7.66
C ASN A 228 5.85 -20.53 -8.17
N LEU A 229 7.04 -21.09 -7.95
CA LEU A 229 8.26 -20.62 -8.58
C LEU A 229 8.27 -21.02 -10.07
N PRO A 230 8.95 -20.25 -10.94
CA PRO A 230 9.13 -20.60 -12.34
C PRO A 230 9.73 -22.00 -12.54
N ASP A 231 9.36 -22.67 -13.62
CA ASP A 231 9.93 -23.99 -13.92
C ASP A 231 11.43 -23.86 -14.28
N GLY A 232 12.28 -24.64 -13.61
CA GLY A 232 13.70 -24.71 -13.92
C GLY A 232 14.59 -23.73 -13.14
N VAL A 233 14.06 -23.02 -12.14
CA VAL A 233 14.89 -22.26 -11.20
C VAL A 233 15.69 -23.16 -10.25
N GLU A 234 16.86 -22.68 -9.85
CA GLU A 234 17.69 -23.20 -8.76
C GLU A 234 17.94 -22.09 -7.73
N ALA A 235 17.89 -22.40 -6.44
CA ALA A 235 18.09 -21.42 -5.38
C ALA A 235 19.57 -21.00 -5.29
N THR A 236 19.82 -19.69 -5.24
CA THR A 236 21.16 -19.10 -5.08
C THR A 236 21.30 -18.35 -3.77
N ALA A 237 20.21 -17.77 -3.27
CA ALA A 237 20.15 -17.11 -1.98
C ALA A 237 18.95 -17.61 -1.16
N ASP A 238 19.22 -17.88 0.11
CA ASP A 238 18.27 -18.36 1.10
C ASP A 238 18.66 -17.75 2.46
N PRO A 239 17.74 -17.08 3.17
CA PRO A 239 18.05 -16.36 4.41
C PRO A 239 18.65 -17.24 5.52
N ASP A 240 18.29 -18.53 5.57
CA ASP A 240 18.78 -19.46 6.59
C ASP A 240 19.92 -20.39 6.11
N GLY A 241 20.27 -20.27 4.82
CA GLY A 241 21.40 -20.96 4.20
C GLY A 241 21.13 -22.43 3.86
N GLY A 242 19.88 -22.87 3.83
CA GLY A 242 19.46 -24.17 3.32
C GLY A 242 19.68 -24.37 1.82
N ALA A 243 19.76 -23.27 1.07
CA ALA A 243 19.74 -23.23 -0.39
C ALA A 243 18.48 -23.93 -0.94
N ASP A 244 17.33 -23.64 -0.33
CA ASP A 244 16.05 -24.16 -0.75
C ASP A 244 14.97 -23.05 -0.83
N ASN A 245 13.71 -23.45 -0.86
CA ASN A 245 12.55 -22.55 -0.98
C ASN A 245 11.87 -22.29 0.37
N THR A 246 12.58 -22.48 1.47
CA THR A 246 12.09 -22.30 2.83
C THR A 246 13.08 -21.48 3.66
N SER A 247 12.58 -20.85 4.73
CA SER A 247 13.41 -20.18 5.72
C SER A 247 12.79 -20.35 7.10
N SER A 248 13.60 -20.43 8.14
CA SER A 248 13.17 -20.40 9.54
C SER A 248 13.81 -19.24 10.31
N LEU A 249 13.00 -18.44 11.01
CA LEU A 249 13.47 -17.33 11.84
C LEU A 249 12.71 -17.22 13.17
N THR A 250 13.29 -16.47 14.11
CA THR A 250 12.60 -16.01 15.32
C THR A 250 12.41 -14.51 15.22
N LEU A 251 11.15 -14.05 15.23
CA LEU A 251 10.78 -12.64 15.25
C LEU A 251 10.71 -12.16 16.71
N GLY A 252 11.45 -11.10 17.03
CA GLY A 252 11.33 -10.37 18.27
C GLY A 252 10.03 -9.58 18.38
N THR A 253 9.76 -9.09 19.59
CA THR A 253 8.64 -8.17 19.82
C THR A 253 8.82 -6.90 19.00
N ASP A 254 7.85 -6.61 18.13
CA ASP A 254 7.81 -5.45 17.21
C ASP A 254 8.98 -5.39 16.23
N GLU A 255 9.64 -6.53 16.03
CA GLU A 255 10.72 -6.62 15.06
C GLU A 255 10.16 -6.54 13.64
N VAL A 256 10.75 -5.67 12.84
CA VAL A 256 10.57 -5.63 11.39
C VAL A 256 11.78 -6.31 10.76
N ASN A 257 11.58 -7.52 10.26
CA ASN A 257 12.60 -8.33 9.62
C ASN A 257 12.40 -8.32 8.10
N LEU A 258 13.14 -7.43 7.44
CA LEU A 258 13.22 -7.30 5.98
C LEU A 258 14.58 -7.81 5.51
N ASN A 259 14.86 -9.07 5.79
CA ASN A 259 16.03 -9.78 5.25
C ASN A 259 15.63 -11.19 4.82
N GLN A 260 14.35 -11.39 4.50
CA GLN A 260 13.83 -12.70 4.06
C GLN A 260 13.89 -12.76 2.53
N ASP A 261 15.12 -12.66 2.05
CA ASP A 261 15.51 -12.53 0.65
C ASP A 261 15.70 -13.92 0.03
N PHE A 262 14.97 -14.24 -1.05
CA PHE A 262 15.17 -15.47 -1.82
C PHE A 262 15.63 -15.20 -3.26
N GLY A 263 16.80 -15.70 -3.62
CA GLY A 263 17.40 -15.56 -4.94
C GLY A 263 17.32 -16.86 -5.73
N TYR A 264 16.97 -16.76 -7.02
CA TYR A 264 16.83 -17.89 -7.91
C TYR A 264 17.48 -17.63 -9.27
N THR A 265 18.10 -18.65 -9.84
CA THR A 265 18.76 -18.57 -11.14
C THR A 265 18.30 -19.70 -12.07
N GLY A 266 18.49 -19.55 -13.38
CA GLY A 266 18.25 -20.62 -14.35
C GLY A 266 19.50 -21.50 -14.58
N ALA A 267 19.33 -22.56 -15.37
CA ALA A 267 20.42 -23.48 -15.74
C ALA A 267 20.77 -23.48 -17.24
N GLY A 268 19.97 -22.78 -18.06
CA GLY A 268 20.15 -22.68 -19.50
C GLY A 268 21.25 -21.69 -19.87
N SER A 269 21.78 -21.83 -21.09
CA SER A 269 22.66 -20.82 -21.68
C SER A 269 22.44 -20.73 -23.18
N VAL A 270 22.60 -19.53 -23.72
CA VAL A 270 22.57 -19.23 -25.15
C VAL A 270 23.74 -18.33 -25.48
N GLY A 271 24.56 -18.72 -26.44
CA GLY A 271 25.72 -17.95 -26.84
C GLY A 271 26.38 -18.54 -28.08
N ASP A 272 27.13 -17.70 -28.77
CA ASP A 272 28.06 -18.11 -29.83
C ASP A 272 29.01 -16.93 -30.14
N THR A 273 29.35 -16.74 -31.41
CA THR A 273 30.37 -15.82 -31.89
C THR A 273 29.76 -14.85 -32.88
N ILE A 274 30.13 -13.57 -32.79
CA ILE A 274 29.95 -12.59 -33.87
C ILE A 274 31.29 -12.49 -34.60
N TRP A 275 31.33 -12.73 -35.92
CA TRP A 275 32.57 -12.74 -36.70
C TRP A 275 32.53 -11.82 -37.92
N ASN A 276 33.72 -11.49 -38.41
CA ASN A 276 33.93 -10.75 -39.64
C ASN A 276 33.95 -11.73 -40.83
N ASP A 277 32.80 -11.87 -41.48
CA ASP A 277 32.64 -12.63 -42.71
C ASP A 277 33.37 -11.92 -43.86
N LEU A 278 34.58 -12.39 -44.15
CA LEU A 278 35.49 -11.76 -45.11
C LEU A 278 35.10 -12.06 -46.55
N ASN A 279 34.40 -13.17 -46.77
CA ASN A 279 34.07 -13.67 -48.10
C ASN A 279 32.59 -13.43 -48.47
N GLY A 280 31.74 -13.09 -47.50
CA GLY A 280 30.32 -12.75 -47.63
C GLY A 280 29.41 -13.97 -47.83
N ASP A 281 29.81 -15.16 -47.39
CA ASP A 281 29.05 -16.40 -47.61
C ASP A 281 28.15 -16.83 -46.43
N GLY A 282 28.21 -16.11 -45.31
CA GLY A 282 27.39 -16.36 -44.12
C GLY A 282 27.79 -17.60 -43.33
N VAL A 283 28.99 -18.17 -43.56
CA VAL A 283 29.54 -19.31 -42.81
C VAL A 283 30.84 -18.87 -42.14
N GLN A 284 31.04 -19.22 -40.87
CA GLN A 284 32.30 -18.93 -40.19
C GLN A 284 33.45 -19.80 -40.73
N ASP A 285 34.34 -19.20 -41.52
CA ASP A 285 35.47 -19.88 -42.15
C ASP A 285 36.78 -19.78 -41.35
N PRO A 286 37.72 -20.72 -41.50
CA PRO A 286 39.06 -20.59 -40.94
C PRO A 286 39.77 -19.32 -41.43
N GLY A 287 40.11 -18.42 -40.48
CA GLY A 287 40.77 -17.15 -40.76
C GLY A 287 39.86 -15.93 -40.63
N GLU A 288 38.57 -16.13 -40.45
CA GLU A 288 37.61 -15.10 -40.09
C GLU A 288 37.68 -14.83 -38.59
N SER A 289 37.93 -13.57 -38.23
CA SER A 289 38.16 -13.17 -36.85
C SER A 289 36.86 -12.70 -36.21
N GLY A 290 36.70 -12.95 -34.91
CA GLY A 290 35.59 -12.40 -34.14
C GLY A 290 35.59 -10.87 -34.08
N LEU A 291 34.41 -10.31 -33.83
CA LEU A 291 34.18 -8.89 -33.62
C LEU A 291 33.97 -8.62 -32.14
N ALA A 292 34.93 -7.95 -31.51
CA ALA A 292 34.88 -7.60 -30.10
C ALA A 292 34.07 -6.34 -29.83
N GLY A 293 33.43 -6.27 -28.65
CA GLY A 293 32.71 -5.09 -28.18
C GLY A 293 31.38 -4.83 -28.89
N VAL A 294 30.90 -5.79 -29.68
CA VAL A 294 29.54 -5.77 -30.25
C VAL A 294 28.54 -6.06 -29.14
N ALA A 295 27.54 -5.20 -28.98
CA ALA A 295 26.43 -5.41 -28.06
C ALA A 295 25.43 -6.41 -28.63
N VAL A 296 25.09 -7.41 -27.83
CA VAL A 296 24.10 -8.45 -28.14
C VAL A 296 23.05 -8.41 -27.05
N THR A 297 21.78 -8.36 -27.44
CA THR A 297 20.64 -8.31 -26.52
C THR A 297 19.79 -9.55 -26.69
N ILE A 298 19.50 -10.23 -25.58
CA ILE A 298 18.48 -11.27 -25.50
C ILE A 298 17.17 -10.63 -25.04
N THR A 299 16.06 -11.04 -25.65
CA THR A 299 14.70 -10.64 -25.28
C THR A 299 13.83 -11.86 -25.08
N GLY A 300 13.09 -11.91 -23.99
CA GLY A 300 12.16 -13.00 -23.64
C GLY A 300 11.68 -12.86 -22.21
N ASP A 301 11.14 -13.94 -21.67
CA ASP A 301 10.71 -14.04 -20.27
C ASP A 301 11.92 -14.54 -19.45
N LEU A 302 12.66 -13.61 -18.83
CA LEU A 302 13.93 -13.94 -18.16
C LEU A 302 13.70 -14.47 -16.75
N ASP A 303 12.70 -13.94 -16.04
CA ASP A 303 12.41 -14.30 -14.64
C ASP A 303 11.25 -15.29 -14.48
N GLY A 304 10.53 -15.61 -15.57
CA GLY A 304 9.47 -16.61 -15.59
C GLY A 304 8.12 -16.09 -15.08
N ASP A 305 7.92 -14.77 -15.02
CA ASP A 305 6.66 -14.15 -14.60
C ASP A 305 5.57 -14.13 -15.71
N GLY A 306 5.96 -14.48 -16.94
CA GLY A 306 5.10 -14.51 -18.11
C GLY A 306 5.16 -13.25 -18.99
N ASP A 307 5.96 -12.25 -18.65
CA ASP A 307 6.29 -11.10 -19.49
C ASP A 307 7.49 -11.40 -20.40
N ALA A 308 7.22 -11.67 -21.68
CA ALA A 308 8.27 -11.95 -22.66
C ALA A 308 9.01 -10.68 -23.18
N SER A 309 8.92 -9.56 -22.47
CA SER A 309 9.52 -8.27 -22.88
C SER A 309 10.82 -7.91 -22.15
N ASP A 310 11.29 -8.76 -21.23
CA ASP A 310 12.56 -8.54 -20.55
C ASP A 310 13.72 -8.52 -21.52
N THR A 311 14.76 -7.77 -21.15
CA THR A 311 15.98 -7.69 -21.96
C THR A 311 17.23 -7.74 -21.10
N LEU A 312 18.22 -8.49 -21.57
CA LEU A 312 19.58 -8.48 -21.02
C LEU A 312 20.56 -8.24 -22.17
N THR A 313 21.59 -7.43 -21.92
CA THR A 313 22.60 -7.09 -22.94
C THR A 313 23.99 -7.44 -22.47
N VAL A 314 24.72 -8.17 -23.30
CA VAL A 314 26.14 -8.49 -23.11
C VAL A 314 26.97 -7.92 -24.25
N THR A 315 28.28 -7.81 -24.05
CA THR A 315 29.21 -7.42 -25.11
C THR A 315 30.14 -8.57 -25.44
N THR A 316 30.38 -8.78 -26.73
CA THR A 316 31.31 -9.80 -27.22
C THR A 316 32.75 -9.59 -26.72
N ASP A 317 33.41 -10.68 -26.40
CA ASP A 317 34.81 -10.73 -25.95
C ASP A 317 35.81 -10.40 -27.09
N PRO A 318 37.14 -10.35 -26.83
CA PRO A 318 38.14 -10.11 -27.87
C PRO A 318 38.16 -11.10 -29.05
N ASN A 319 37.55 -12.28 -28.90
CA ASN A 319 37.41 -13.30 -29.93
C ASN A 319 36.01 -13.30 -30.55
N GLY A 320 35.15 -12.33 -30.23
CA GLY A 320 33.79 -12.21 -30.73
C GLY A 320 32.76 -13.09 -30.01
N ASN A 321 33.12 -13.80 -28.96
CA ASN A 321 32.19 -14.69 -28.25
C ASN A 321 31.27 -13.90 -27.33
N TYR A 322 30.01 -14.30 -27.24
CA TYR A 322 29.06 -13.85 -26.23
C TYR A 322 28.32 -15.05 -25.64
N ILE A 323 27.86 -14.90 -24.41
CA ILE A 323 27.02 -15.89 -23.75
C ILE A 323 26.04 -15.18 -22.82
N PHE A 324 24.81 -15.65 -22.83
CA PHE A 324 23.80 -15.43 -21.81
C PHE A 324 23.71 -16.72 -21.02
N ASP A 325 24.26 -16.73 -19.83
CA ASP A 325 24.17 -17.86 -18.90
C ASP A 325 22.91 -17.75 -18.04
N ASN A 326 22.65 -18.78 -17.24
CA ASN A 326 21.61 -18.81 -16.22
C ASN A 326 20.18 -18.56 -16.70
N LEU A 327 19.87 -18.89 -17.95
CA LEU A 327 18.54 -18.67 -18.52
C LEU A 327 17.53 -19.73 -18.04
N LEU A 328 16.29 -19.31 -17.86
CA LEU A 328 15.17 -20.24 -17.71
C LEU A 328 14.85 -20.95 -19.04
N PRO A 329 14.12 -22.07 -19.01
CA PRO A 329 13.60 -22.69 -20.22
C PRO A 329 12.55 -21.76 -20.88
N GLY A 330 12.79 -21.35 -22.13
CA GLY A 330 11.89 -20.45 -22.83
C GLY A 330 12.26 -20.23 -24.29
N ASP A 331 11.41 -19.46 -24.97
CA ASP A 331 11.68 -18.95 -26.30
C ASP A 331 12.30 -17.56 -26.17
N TYR A 332 13.51 -17.39 -26.71
CA TYR A 332 14.24 -16.13 -26.66
C TYR A 332 14.54 -15.62 -28.06
N THR A 333 14.56 -14.29 -28.22
CA THR A 333 15.05 -13.63 -29.42
C THR A 333 16.40 -13.00 -29.13
N ILE A 334 17.39 -13.25 -29.98
CA ILE A 334 18.70 -12.60 -29.92
C ILE A 334 18.73 -11.49 -30.97
N THR A 335 19.18 -10.30 -30.57
CA THR A 335 19.37 -9.17 -31.47
C THR A 335 20.77 -8.59 -31.33
N VAL A 336 21.38 -8.24 -32.46
CA VAL A 336 22.65 -7.54 -32.51
C VAL A 336 22.36 -6.09 -32.89
N ASP A 337 22.85 -5.12 -32.11
CA ASP A 337 22.69 -3.71 -32.44
C ASP A 337 23.64 -3.32 -33.60
N PRO A 338 23.13 -3.04 -34.81
CA PRO A 338 23.97 -2.74 -35.96
C PRO A 338 24.71 -1.40 -35.80
N THR A 339 24.28 -0.53 -34.89
CA THR A 339 24.96 0.75 -34.62
C THR A 339 26.26 0.58 -33.83
N ASN A 340 26.43 -0.57 -33.16
CA ASN A 340 27.66 -0.95 -32.46
C ASN A 340 28.63 -1.77 -33.34
N LEU A 341 28.31 -1.98 -34.61
CA LEU A 341 29.23 -2.62 -35.57
C LEU A 341 30.27 -1.61 -36.09
N PRO A 342 31.49 -2.07 -36.45
CA PRO A 342 32.45 -1.25 -37.16
C PRO A 342 31.85 -0.61 -38.43
N PRO A 343 32.20 0.66 -38.76
CA PRO A 343 31.59 1.36 -39.88
C PRO A 343 31.73 0.62 -41.22
N GLY A 344 30.61 0.43 -41.90
CA GLY A 344 30.55 -0.21 -43.22
C GLY A 344 30.42 -1.74 -43.18
N MET A 345 30.21 -2.35 -42.01
CA MET A 345 29.78 -3.74 -41.90
C MET A 345 28.26 -3.85 -42.09
N GLU A 346 27.85 -4.94 -42.73
CA GLU A 346 26.46 -5.34 -42.95
C GLU A 346 26.33 -6.79 -42.47
N VAL A 347 25.14 -7.19 -42.02
CA VAL A 347 24.88 -8.58 -41.64
C VAL A 347 24.84 -9.45 -42.89
N THR A 348 25.70 -10.47 -42.97
CA THR A 348 25.80 -11.38 -44.12
C THR A 348 25.23 -12.78 -43.87
N GLY A 349 25.06 -13.17 -42.61
CA GLY A 349 24.47 -14.45 -42.24
C GLY A 349 23.94 -14.47 -40.81
N ASP A 350 22.89 -15.26 -40.61
CA ASP A 350 22.37 -15.73 -39.32
C ASP A 350 22.12 -17.24 -39.51
N PRO A 351 23.10 -18.10 -39.18
CA PRO A 351 22.98 -19.55 -39.41
C PRO A 351 21.90 -20.22 -38.55
N ASP A 352 21.51 -19.59 -37.44
CA ASP A 352 20.65 -20.17 -36.42
C ASP A 352 19.19 -19.69 -36.50
N GLY A 353 18.94 -18.58 -37.22
CA GLY A 353 17.66 -18.25 -37.83
C GLY A 353 16.90 -17.08 -37.23
#